data_AF-A0A4Z0R9C5-F1
#
_entry.id   AF-A0A4Z0R9C5-F1
#
_cell.length_a   1.000
_cell.length_b   1.000
_cell.length_c   1.000
_cell.angle_alpha   90.00
_cell.angle_beta   90.00
_cell.angle_gamma   90.00
#
_symmetry.space_group_name_H-M   'P 1'
#
loop_
_entity.id
_entity.type
_entity.pdbx_description
1 polymer ?
#
loop_
_entity_poly.entity_id
_entity_poly.type
_entity_poly.pdbx_seq_one_letter_code
_entity_poly.pdbx_strand_id
1 'polypeptide(L)'
;MEKSKVYYTKEITPESLIRIYNAMGITLNGRVAVKISTGEPGGHNFLNPNLIKDLVTELKGTIVECNTAYPGRRNTTEEHWKAIEEHGYKAIAPCDIMDESGEIPIPVANGKHLKENYVGAHLKNYDSMLILSHFKGHAMGGFGGALKNMSIGVASSRGKIWIHTSATSEAFEDAFTADHDSFLESMADADQSVMNYMGSKNIVYINVANKLSVDCDCDANPHDPEMADIGIFSSTDPVALDQACVDAVYHSPDEGKAALIERMESLNGIHTVETATELGLGFREYKLVSIEE
;
A
#
# COMPACT_ATOMS: atom_id res chain seq x y z
N MET A 1 -11.27 -16.00 19.63
CA MET A 1 -9.99 -15.28 19.41
C MET A 1 -10.21 -13.82 19.74
N GLU A 2 -9.20 -13.12 20.26
CA GLU A 2 -9.27 -11.67 20.44
C GLU A 2 -9.25 -11.03 19.04
N LYS A 3 -10.18 -10.10 18.75
CA LYS A 3 -10.26 -9.42 17.44
C LYS A 3 -9.04 -8.53 17.23
N SER A 4 -8.59 -8.40 15.99
CA SER A 4 -7.53 -7.46 15.61
C SER A 4 -7.94 -6.03 15.97
N LYS A 5 -7.01 -5.22 16.50
CA LYS A 5 -7.27 -3.82 16.84
C LYS A 5 -6.95 -2.95 15.64
N VAL A 6 -7.87 -2.08 15.27
CA VAL A 6 -7.63 -1.00 14.29
C VAL A 6 -7.79 0.31 15.03
N TYR A 7 -6.70 1.07 15.12
CA TYR A 7 -6.72 2.40 15.72
C TYR A 7 -7.21 3.41 14.69
N TYR A 8 -7.91 4.44 15.15
CA TYR A 8 -8.52 5.44 14.27
C TYR A 8 -8.46 6.85 14.89
N THR A 9 -8.16 7.82 14.03
CA THR A 9 -8.28 9.26 14.30
C THR A 9 -8.84 9.95 13.06
N LYS A 10 -9.77 10.88 13.23
CA LYS A 10 -10.32 11.73 12.20
C LYS A 10 -9.36 12.86 11.83
N GLU A 11 -8.55 13.32 12.79
CA GLU A 11 -7.55 14.35 12.54
C GLU A 11 -6.43 13.84 11.63
N ILE A 12 -6.17 14.54 10.52
CA ILE A 12 -5.12 14.22 9.56
C ILE A 12 -4.02 15.27 9.66
N THR A 13 -3.13 15.08 10.62
CA THR A 13 -1.99 15.97 10.88
C THR A 13 -0.71 15.16 11.08
N PRO A 14 0.48 15.78 10.97
CA PRO A 14 1.75 15.11 11.29
C PRO A 14 1.76 14.51 12.71
N GLU A 15 1.21 15.22 13.69
CA GLU A 15 1.13 14.77 15.08
C GLU A 15 0.19 13.56 15.21
N SER A 16 -0.90 13.55 14.46
CA SER A 16 -1.87 12.44 14.46
C SER A 16 -1.25 11.15 13.92
N LEU A 17 -0.37 11.23 12.92
CA LEU A 17 0.41 10.09 12.42
C LEU A 17 1.35 9.50 13.48
N ILE A 18 1.99 10.35 14.27
CA ILE A 18 2.83 9.91 15.39
C ILE A 18 1.97 9.25 16.48
N ARG A 19 0.86 9.89 16.87
CA ARG A 19 -0.04 9.34 17.91
C ARG A 19 -0.58 7.97 17.51
N ILE A 20 -1.03 7.82 16.27
CA ILE A 20 -1.63 6.56 15.81
C ILE A 20 -0.61 5.44 15.61
N TYR A 21 0.64 5.77 15.27
CA TYR A 21 1.74 4.81 15.30
C TYR A 21 2.00 4.34 16.74
N ASN A 22 2.17 5.29 17.67
CA ASN A 22 2.45 4.99 19.07
C ASN A 22 1.33 4.21 19.76
N ALA A 23 0.07 4.41 19.37
CA ALA A 23 -1.08 3.69 19.89
C ALA A 23 -1.01 2.16 19.66
N MET A 24 -0.32 1.71 18.60
CA MET A 24 -0.09 0.28 18.35
C MET A 24 0.83 -0.36 19.39
N GLY A 25 1.66 0.42 20.10
CA GLY A 25 2.60 -0.10 21.10
C GLY A 25 3.70 -0.99 20.50
N ILE A 26 4.03 -0.78 19.22
CA ILE A 26 5.08 -1.51 18.49
C ILE A 26 6.27 -0.61 18.24
N THR A 27 7.46 -1.19 18.21
CA THR A 27 8.70 -0.52 17.78
C THR A 27 9.29 -1.27 16.60
N LEU A 28 9.40 -0.60 15.46
CA LEU A 28 10.16 -1.08 14.32
C LEU A 28 11.66 -0.93 14.62
N ASN A 29 12.41 -2.03 14.52
CA ASN A 29 13.83 -2.10 14.89
C ASN A 29 14.73 -2.21 13.65
N GLY A 30 16.01 -1.87 13.81
CA GLY A 30 17.01 -1.99 12.76
C GLY A 30 16.88 -0.93 11.67
N ARG A 31 17.15 -1.31 10.42
CA ARG A 31 16.92 -0.47 9.24
C ARG A 31 15.44 -0.52 8.87
N VAL A 32 14.74 0.59 9.08
CA VAL A 32 13.30 0.71 8.84
C VAL A 32 13.04 1.21 7.42
N ALA A 33 12.35 0.41 6.62
CA ALA A 33 11.74 0.84 5.36
C ALA A 33 10.42 1.55 5.65
N VAL A 34 10.17 2.70 5.04
CA VAL A 34 8.86 3.36 5.02
C VAL A 34 8.34 3.31 3.60
N LYS A 35 7.45 2.36 3.34
CA LYS A 35 6.89 2.13 2.01
C LYS A 35 5.70 3.04 1.78
N ILE A 36 5.83 3.97 0.84
CA ILE A 36 4.76 4.87 0.37
C ILE A 36 4.57 4.70 -1.13
N SER A 37 3.51 5.30 -1.71
CA SER A 37 3.51 5.66 -3.13
C SER A 37 4.20 7.01 -3.31
N THR A 38 5.20 7.09 -4.20
CA THR A 38 5.86 8.36 -4.55
C THR A 38 5.03 9.27 -5.45
N GLY A 39 3.89 8.78 -5.96
CA GLY A 39 3.00 9.52 -6.85
C GLY A 39 3.54 9.68 -8.27
N GLU A 40 2.69 9.49 -9.27
CA GLU A 40 3.08 9.72 -10.67
C GLU A 40 3.16 11.23 -10.96
N PRO A 41 4.27 11.74 -11.54
CA PRO A 41 4.34 13.16 -11.90
C PRO A 41 3.20 13.60 -12.80
N GLY A 42 2.54 14.69 -12.43
CA GLY A 42 1.27 15.15 -13.01
C GLY A 42 0.09 14.96 -12.04
N GLY A 43 0.13 13.88 -11.26
CA GLY A 43 -0.80 13.64 -10.15
C GLY A 43 -0.54 14.59 -8.97
N HIS A 44 -1.55 14.80 -8.13
CA HIS A 44 -1.51 15.78 -7.03
C HIS A 44 -2.13 15.27 -5.71
N ASN A 45 -2.53 14.00 -5.70
CA ASN A 45 -3.21 13.38 -4.56
C ASN A 45 -2.31 12.47 -3.71
N PHE A 46 -1.01 12.32 -4.01
CA PHE A 46 -0.13 11.49 -3.18
C PHE A 46 0.07 12.06 -1.76
N LEU A 47 0.55 11.22 -0.83
CA LEU A 47 0.79 11.64 0.56
C LEU A 47 1.78 12.79 0.59
N ASN A 48 1.34 13.93 1.11
CA ASN A 48 2.16 15.12 1.18
C ASN A 48 3.41 14.84 2.06
N PRO A 49 4.63 15.08 1.57
CA PRO A 49 5.84 14.91 2.38
C PRO A 49 5.79 15.63 3.72
N ASN A 50 5.18 16.82 3.78
CA ASN A 50 5.04 17.59 5.03
C ASN A 50 4.12 16.90 6.04
N LEU A 51 3.16 16.08 5.58
CA LEU A 51 2.29 15.31 6.47
C LEU A 51 3.08 14.18 7.13
N ILE A 52 3.94 13.48 6.37
CA ILE A 52 4.58 12.23 6.82
C ILE A 52 5.96 12.45 7.46
N LYS A 53 6.60 13.61 7.23
CA LYS A 53 7.99 13.90 7.60
C LYS A 53 8.34 13.55 9.05
N ASP A 54 7.50 13.95 10.00
CA ASP A 54 7.83 13.81 11.41
C ASP A 54 7.79 12.34 11.85
N LEU A 55 6.83 11.56 11.34
CA LEU A 55 6.77 10.11 11.55
C LEU A 55 7.99 9.40 10.92
N VAL A 56 8.35 9.74 9.68
CA VAL A 56 9.54 9.14 9.02
C VAL A 56 10.82 9.46 9.81
N THR A 57 10.91 10.68 10.35
CA THR A 57 12.04 11.13 11.17
C THR A 57 12.10 10.38 12.49
N GLU A 58 10.97 10.21 13.20
CA GLU A 58 10.88 9.45 14.45
C GLU A 58 11.34 7.99 14.27
N LEU A 59 10.95 7.37 13.16
CA LEU A 59 11.36 6.02 12.80
C LEU A 59 12.81 5.91 12.32
N LYS A 60 13.48 7.04 12.06
CA LYS A 60 14.75 7.10 11.33
C LYS A 60 14.67 6.29 10.02
N GLY A 61 13.52 6.37 9.37
CA GLY A 61 13.16 5.53 8.24
C GLY A 61 13.82 5.98 6.94
N THR A 62 13.96 5.03 6.00
CA THR A 62 14.24 5.31 4.59
C THR A 62 12.93 5.17 3.81
N ILE A 63 12.56 6.18 3.02
CA ILE A 63 11.42 6.08 2.12
C ILE A 63 11.78 5.12 1.00
N VAL A 64 11.00 4.06 0.83
CA VAL A 64 11.26 3.03 -0.18
C VAL A 64 10.16 2.98 -1.23
N GLU A 65 10.53 2.64 -2.45
CA GLU A 65 9.62 2.41 -3.57
C GLU A 65 10.29 1.48 -4.59
N CYS A 66 9.53 0.87 -5.51
CA CYS A 66 10.07 0.22 -6.70
C CYS A 66 9.56 0.91 -7.97
N ASN A 67 10.30 0.82 -9.06
CA ASN A 67 9.87 1.31 -10.36
C ASN A 67 8.52 0.74 -10.77
N THR A 68 7.73 1.52 -11.49
CA THR A 68 6.47 1.05 -12.08
C THR A 68 6.76 0.15 -13.27
N ALA A 69 5.83 -0.77 -13.57
CA ALA A 69 5.86 -1.53 -14.82
C ALA A 69 5.22 -0.76 -15.98
N TYR A 70 4.28 0.12 -15.65
CA TYR A 70 3.45 0.87 -16.59
C TYR A 70 4.10 2.18 -17.05
N PRO A 71 3.83 2.62 -18.29
CA PRO A 71 4.34 3.86 -18.83
C PRO A 71 4.08 5.06 -17.91
N GLY A 72 5.10 5.90 -17.76
CA GLY A 72 5.09 7.06 -16.87
C GLY A 72 6.52 7.57 -16.68
N ARG A 73 6.73 8.44 -15.71
CA ARG A 73 8.06 8.89 -15.26
C ARG A 73 8.61 8.04 -14.11
N ARG A 74 7.83 7.13 -13.55
CA ARG A 74 8.32 6.20 -12.50
C ARG A 74 8.73 4.82 -13.00
N ASN A 75 8.71 4.57 -14.32
CA ASN A 75 9.04 3.27 -14.90
C ASN A 75 10.52 3.10 -15.27
N THR A 76 11.32 4.15 -15.11
CA THR A 76 12.78 4.09 -15.25
C THR A 76 13.42 4.74 -14.03
N THR A 77 14.48 4.11 -13.51
CA THR A 77 15.19 4.58 -12.30
C THR A 77 15.57 6.05 -12.36
N GLU A 78 16.11 6.52 -13.50
CA GLU A 78 16.57 7.91 -13.63
C GLU A 78 15.43 8.92 -13.49
N GLU A 79 14.31 8.71 -14.21
CA GLU A 79 13.15 9.62 -14.12
C GLU A 79 12.42 9.46 -12.79
N HIS A 80 12.41 8.25 -12.21
CA HIS A 80 11.77 8.02 -10.92
C HIS A 80 12.51 8.74 -9.79
N TRP A 81 13.85 8.79 -9.82
CA TRP A 81 14.62 9.63 -8.90
C TRP A 81 14.29 11.11 -9.04
N LYS A 82 14.06 11.60 -10.28
CA LYS A 82 13.61 12.99 -10.51
C LYS A 82 12.21 13.19 -9.92
N ALA A 83 11.29 12.25 -10.11
CA ALA A 83 9.95 12.30 -9.53
C ALA A 83 9.99 12.38 -7.99
N ILE A 84 10.80 11.54 -7.35
CA ILE A 84 11.00 11.54 -5.88
C ILE A 84 11.51 12.91 -5.38
N GLU A 85 12.43 13.54 -6.12
CA GLU A 85 12.96 14.86 -5.80
C GLU A 85 11.95 15.98 -6.02
N GLU A 86 11.27 15.99 -7.18
CA GLU A 86 10.23 16.96 -7.55
C GLU A 86 9.05 16.94 -6.57
N HIS A 87 8.65 15.75 -6.11
CA HIS A 87 7.58 15.58 -5.13
C HIS A 87 8.04 15.85 -3.69
N GLY A 88 9.32 16.16 -3.45
CA GLY A 88 9.83 16.65 -2.16
C GLY A 88 10.22 15.57 -1.15
N TYR A 89 10.16 14.28 -1.50
CA TYR A 89 10.50 13.20 -0.57
C TYR A 89 11.98 13.16 -0.19
N LYS A 90 12.86 13.47 -1.14
CA LYS A 90 14.31 13.56 -0.91
C LYS A 90 14.71 14.67 0.07
N ALA A 91 13.83 15.66 0.29
CA ALA A 91 14.07 16.75 1.23
C ALA A 91 13.73 16.36 2.69
N ILE A 92 12.97 15.28 2.91
CA ILE A 92 12.48 14.91 4.25
C ILE A 92 13.17 13.66 4.82
N ALA A 93 13.68 12.76 3.98
CA ALA A 93 14.30 11.50 4.41
C ALA A 93 15.22 10.90 3.33
N PRO A 94 16.13 9.97 3.70
CA PRO A 94 16.76 9.09 2.72
C PRO A 94 15.68 8.36 1.92
N CYS A 95 15.96 8.15 0.64
CA CYS A 95 15.08 7.42 -0.27
C CYS A 95 15.83 6.22 -0.87
N ASP A 96 15.11 5.19 -1.31
CA ASP A 96 15.63 4.01 -2.00
C ASP A 96 14.63 3.50 -3.06
N ILE A 97 15.08 3.43 -4.32
CA ILE A 97 14.36 2.71 -5.38
C ILE A 97 14.85 1.26 -5.34
N MET A 98 14.11 0.38 -4.67
CA MET A 98 14.63 -0.90 -4.23
C MET A 98 14.99 -1.86 -5.37
N ASP A 99 14.45 -1.66 -6.57
CA ASP A 99 14.73 -2.45 -7.76
C ASP A 99 15.74 -1.81 -8.72
N GLU A 100 16.39 -0.70 -8.35
CA GLU A 100 17.31 0.01 -9.25
C GLU A 100 18.57 -0.79 -9.61
N SER A 101 18.98 -1.72 -8.75
CA SER A 101 20.13 -2.62 -8.98
C SER A 101 19.72 -4.05 -9.34
N GLY A 102 18.43 -4.27 -9.58
CA GLY A 102 17.84 -5.57 -9.91
C GLY A 102 16.83 -6.03 -8.87
N GLU A 103 16.51 -7.32 -8.90
CA GLU A 103 15.45 -7.93 -8.10
C GLU A 103 15.92 -9.24 -7.46
N ILE A 104 15.14 -9.73 -6.50
CA ILE A 104 15.31 -11.06 -5.91
C ILE A 104 13.97 -11.81 -5.91
N PRO A 105 13.96 -13.13 -6.17
CA PRO A 105 12.79 -13.95 -5.90
C PRO A 105 12.66 -14.20 -4.40
N ILE A 106 11.44 -14.11 -3.88
CA ILE A 106 11.05 -14.59 -2.56
C ILE A 106 9.93 -15.62 -2.70
N PRO A 107 9.93 -16.71 -1.90
CA PRO A 107 8.97 -17.79 -2.07
C PRO A 107 7.56 -17.39 -1.63
N VAL A 108 6.56 -17.89 -2.35
CA VAL A 108 5.15 -17.87 -1.92
C VAL A 108 4.79 -19.26 -1.41
N ALA A 109 4.27 -19.35 -0.19
CA ALA A 109 4.01 -20.62 0.49
C ALA A 109 2.51 -20.94 0.51
N ASN A 110 2.08 -21.88 -0.35
CA ASN A 110 0.67 -22.22 -0.53
C ASN A 110 -0.17 -21.06 -1.09
N GLY A 111 0.41 -20.29 -2.03
CA GLY A 111 -0.33 -19.28 -2.77
C GLY A 111 -1.40 -19.90 -3.69
N LYS A 112 -2.36 -19.08 -4.10
CA LYS A 112 -3.41 -19.43 -5.07
C LYS A 112 -2.83 -19.63 -6.47
N HIS A 113 -1.91 -18.76 -6.88
CA HIS A 113 -1.32 -18.70 -8.22
C HIS A 113 0.21 -18.65 -8.20
N LEU A 114 0.79 -17.77 -7.37
CA LEU A 114 2.22 -17.51 -7.39
C LEU A 114 2.98 -18.58 -6.59
N LYS A 115 4.14 -18.99 -7.12
CA LYS A 115 5.13 -19.81 -6.40
C LYS A 115 6.31 -18.99 -5.88
N GLU A 116 6.59 -17.88 -6.56
CA GLU A 116 7.59 -16.90 -6.18
C GLU A 116 7.10 -15.50 -6.56
N ASN A 117 7.51 -14.52 -5.77
CA ASN A 117 7.29 -13.10 -6.00
C ASN A 117 8.65 -12.43 -6.27
N TYR A 118 8.73 -11.56 -7.27
CA TYR A 118 9.96 -10.83 -7.61
C TYR A 118 9.90 -9.43 -7.02
N VAL A 119 10.76 -9.16 -6.05
CA VAL A 119 10.81 -7.90 -5.29
C VAL A 119 12.12 -7.17 -5.54
N GLY A 120 12.15 -5.86 -5.27
CA GLY A 120 13.38 -5.07 -5.40
C GLY A 120 14.53 -5.68 -4.60
N ALA A 121 15.72 -5.78 -5.20
CA ALA A 121 16.88 -6.44 -4.59
C ALA A 121 17.34 -5.78 -3.28
N HIS A 122 17.01 -4.50 -3.07
CA HIS A 122 17.32 -3.79 -1.84
C HIS A 122 16.38 -4.12 -0.68
N LEU A 123 15.29 -4.89 -0.86
CA LEU A 123 14.43 -5.33 0.25
C LEU A 123 15.24 -6.01 1.36
N LYS A 124 16.28 -6.77 1.00
CA LYS A 124 17.24 -7.41 1.94
C LYS A 124 18.02 -6.43 2.82
N ASN A 125 17.97 -5.14 2.52
CA ASN A 125 18.64 -4.09 3.30
C ASN A 125 17.78 -3.62 4.49
N TYR A 126 16.59 -4.15 4.69
CA TYR A 126 15.68 -3.68 5.73
C TYR A 126 15.34 -4.79 6.72
N ASP A 127 15.28 -4.42 7.99
CA ASP A 127 14.96 -5.33 9.10
C ASP A 127 13.48 -5.26 9.47
N SER A 128 12.84 -4.13 9.18
CA SER A 128 11.44 -3.87 9.46
C SER A 128 10.85 -2.84 8.49
N MET A 129 9.51 -2.79 8.42
CA MET A 129 8.81 -1.97 7.44
C MET A 129 7.55 -1.32 8.02
N LEU A 130 7.39 -0.02 7.80
CA LEU A 130 6.09 0.65 7.87
C LEU A 130 5.50 0.69 6.46
N ILE A 131 4.33 0.08 6.28
CA ILE A 131 3.50 0.30 5.09
C ILE A 131 2.64 1.54 5.36
N LEU A 132 3.00 2.67 4.76
CA LEU A 132 2.29 3.93 4.90
C LEU A 132 1.56 4.24 3.60
N SER A 133 0.30 3.84 3.54
CA SER A 133 -0.52 3.88 2.34
C SER A 133 -1.43 5.09 2.32
N HIS A 134 -1.67 5.60 1.12
CA HIS A 134 -2.82 6.43 0.84
C HIS A 134 -3.99 5.54 0.46
N PHE A 135 -4.99 5.42 1.35
CA PHE A 135 -6.19 4.65 1.05
C PHE A 135 -7.10 5.43 0.11
N LYS A 136 -7.45 4.88 -1.06
CA LYS A 136 -8.31 5.50 -2.09
C LYS A 136 -8.73 4.50 -3.16
N GLY A 137 -9.52 4.90 -4.16
CA GLY A 137 -9.87 4.04 -5.29
C GLY A 137 -8.67 3.64 -6.16
N HIS A 138 -8.82 2.57 -6.94
CA HIS A 138 -7.79 2.11 -7.86
C HIS A 138 -8.40 1.48 -9.12
N ALA A 139 -7.82 1.74 -10.29
CA ALA A 139 -8.39 1.36 -11.59
C ALA A 139 -8.43 -0.14 -11.90
N MET A 140 -7.59 -0.94 -11.24
CA MET A 140 -7.62 -2.41 -11.33
C MET A 140 -7.94 -3.07 -9.98
N GLY A 141 -7.18 -2.81 -8.92
CA GLY A 141 -7.46 -3.38 -7.58
C GLY A 141 -8.75 -2.92 -6.87
N GLY A 142 -9.58 -2.07 -7.47
CA GLY A 142 -10.76 -1.46 -6.81
C GLY A 142 -10.41 -0.36 -5.81
N PHE A 143 -9.48 -0.62 -4.90
CA PHE A 143 -8.87 0.37 -4.02
C PHE A 143 -7.37 0.12 -3.84
N GLY A 144 -6.63 1.16 -3.44
CA GLY A 144 -5.28 1.05 -2.93
C GLY A 144 -5.32 1.15 -1.41
N GLY A 145 -4.66 0.24 -0.71
CA GLY A 145 -4.57 0.19 0.74
C GLY A 145 -3.22 -0.38 1.19
N ALA A 146 -3.17 -0.94 2.38
CA ALA A 146 -1.99 -1.59 2.94
C ALA A 146 -1.58 -2.82 2.11
N LEU A 147 -2.52 -3.69 1.76
CA LEU A 147 -2.26 -4.91 0.98
C LEU A 147 -1.71 -4.59 -0.41
N LYS A 148 -2.35 -3.69 -1.15
CA LYS A 148 -1.84 -3.28 -2.47
C LYS A 148 -0.44 -2.66 -2.41
N ASN A 149 -0.16 -1.86 -1.37
CA ASN A 149 1.14 -1.21 -1.23
C ASN A 149 2.24 -2.21 -0.84
N MET A 150 1.92 -3.20 -0.01
CA MET A 150 2.84 -4.28 0.36
C MET A 150 3.11 -5.24 -0.81
N SER A 151 2.08 -5.65 -1.56
CA SER A 151 2.22 -6.50 -2.75
C SER A 151 2.89 -5.79 -3.92
N ILE A 152 2.16 -4.92 -4.61
CA ILE A 152 2.60 -4.24 -5.85
C ILE A 152 3.73 -3.24 -5.57
N GLY A 153 3.71 -2.57 -4.42
CA GLY A 153 4.71 -1.55 -4.12
C GLY A 153 6.11 -2.12 -3.87
N VAL A 154 6.22 -3.33 -3.29
CA VAL A 154 7.52 -3.96 -3.01
C VAL A 154 8.03 -4.80 -4.20
N ALA A 155 7.13 -5.21 -5.09
CA ALA A 155 7.47 -5.92 -6.31
C ALA A 155 8.35 -5.05 -7.24
N SER A 156 9.32 -5.66 -7.93
CA SER A 156 10.08 -4.98 -9.01
C SER A 156 9.18 -4.64 -10.21
N SER A 157 9.66 -3.87 -11.19
CA SER A 157 8.92 -3.69 -12.46
C SER A 157 8.51 -5.03 -13.10
N ARG A 158 9.36 -6.05 -13.11
CA ARG A 158 8.98 -7.40 -13.61
C ARG A 158 7.98 -8.07 -12.69
N GLY A 159 8.22 -8.03 -11.38
CA GLY A 159 7.35 -8.62 -10.37
C GLY A 159 5.92 -8.07 -10.43
N LYS A 160 5.77 -6.77 -10.73
CA LYS A 160 4.44 -6.15 -10.94
C LYS A 160 3.71 -6.82 -12.10
N ILE A 161 4.36 -7.06 -13.25
CA ILE A 161 3.75 -7.77 -14.38
C ILE A 161 3.42 -9.20 -13.97
N TRP A 162 4.35 -9.88 -13.31
CA TRP A 162 4.17 -11.26 -12.83
C TRP A 162 2.95 -11.43 -11.92
N ILE A 163 2.70 -10.46 -11.03
CA ILE A 163 1.52 -10.44 -10.17
C ILE A 163 0.25 -10.17 -11.00
N HIS A 164 0.28 -9.19 -11.91
CA HIS A 164 -0.88 -8.86 -12.75
C HIS A 164 -1.31 -10.01 -13.65
N THR A 165 -0.36 -10.81 -14.15
CA THR A 165 -0.64 -11.95 -15.03
C THR A 165 -0.85 -13.25 -14.26
N SER A 166 -0.87 -13.23 -12.92
CA SER A 166 -1.00 -14.45 -12.11
C SER A 166 0.03 -15.52 -12.47
N ALA A 167 1.28 -15.12 -12.69
CA ALA A 167 2.38 -15.99 -13.09
C ALA A 167 2.22 -16.70 -14.46
N THR A 168 1.34 -16.22 -15.35
CA THR A 168 1.16 -16.82 -16.69
C THR A 168 1.95 -16.12 -17.79
N SER A 169 2.43 -14.89 -17.56
CA SER A 169 3.17 -14.11 -18.55
C SER A 169 4.09 -13.06 -17.92
N GLU A 170 5.11 -12.65 -18.66
CA GLU A 170 5.98 -11.50 -18.34
C GLU A 170 5.80 -10.34 -19.34
N ALA A 171 4.87 -10.46 -20.28
CA ALA A 171 4.57 -9.40 -21.24
C ALA A 171 3.69 -8.34 -20.60
N PHE A 172 4.03 -7.05 -20.79
CA PHE A 172 3.32 -5.94 -20.18
C PHE A 172 1.87 -5.83 -20.66
N GLU A 173 1.63 -6.09 -21.94
CA GLU A 173 0.31 -6.10 -22.57
C GLU A 173 -0.67 -7.09 -21.91
N ASP A 174 -0.16 -8.21 -21.39
CA ASP A 174 -0.97 -9.24 -20.75
C ASP A 174 -1.45 -8.80 -19.36
N ALA A 175 -0.73 -7.88 -18.71
CA ALA A 175 -1.08 -7.38 -17.38
C ALA A 175 -2.47 -6.74 -17.31
N PHE A 176 -3.00 -6.23 -18.42
CA PHE A 176 -4.32 -5.58 -18.49
C PHE A 176 -5.43 -6.48 -19.04
N THR A 177 -5.08 -7.70 -19.46
CA THR A 177 -6.05 -8.66 -20.05
C THR A 177 -6.14 -9.97 -19.28
N ALA A 178 -5.29 -10.13 -18.27
CA ALA A 178 -5.35 -11.25 -17.34
C ALA A 178 -6.70 -11.34 -16.62
N ASP A 179 -7.03 -12.55 -16.15
CA ASP A 179 -8.22 -12.77 -15.34
C ASP A 179 -8.17 -11.91 -14.08
N HIS A 180 -9.24 -11.14 -13.88
CA HIS A 180 -9.28 -10.08 -12.89
C HIS A 180 -9.18 -10.60 -11.46
N ASP A 181 -9.96 -11.63 -11.12
CA ASP A 181 -9.96 -12.19 -9.77
C ASP A 181 -8.64 -12.93 -9.50
N SER A 182 -8.07 -13.61 -10.50
CA SER A 182 -6.73 -14.22 -10.38
C SER A 182 -5.65 -13.19 -10.07
N PHE A 183 -5.73 -11.98 -10.65
CA PHE A 183 -4.84 -10.87 -10.30
C PHE A 183 -5.01 -10.44 -8.83
N LEU A 184 -6.25 -10.27 -8.35
CA LEU A 184 -6.52 -9.90 -6.96
C LEU A 184 -6.01 -10.97 -5.98
N GLU A 185 -6.17 -12.25 -6.33
CA GLU A 185 -5.63 -13.38 -5.57
C GLU A 185 -4.09 -13.40 -5.58
N SER A 186 -3.48 -13.08 -6.71
CA SER A 186 -2.02 -12.98 -6.85
C SER A 186 -1.42 -11.82 -6.05
N MET A 187 -2.17 -10.73 -5.81
CA MET A 187 -1.74 -9.70 -4.86
C MET A 187 -1.65 -10.26 -3.45
N ALA A 188 -2.66 -11.03 -3.00
CA ALA A 188 -2.63 -11.66 -1.68
C ALA A 188 -1.50 -12.69 -1.54
N ASP A 189 -1.17 -13.43 -2.61
CA ASP A 189 0.02 -14.29 -2.66
C ASP A 189 1.31 -13.50 -2.47
N ALA A 190 1.45 -12.37 -3.17
CA ALA A 190 2.61 -11.49 -3.04
C ALA A 190 2.71 -10.90 -1.63
N ASP A 191 1.60 -10.49 -1.02
CA ASP A 191 1.53 -10.03 0.37
C ASP A 191 2.06 -11.06 1.35
N GLN A 192 1.64 -12.32 1.21
CA GLN A 192 2.13 -13.42 2.03
C GLN A 192 3.65 -13.56 1.96
N SER A 193 4.21 -13.47 0.75
CA SER A 193 5.66 -13.62 0.54
C SER A 193 6.45 -12.51 1.26
N VAL A 194 5.97 -11.27 1.22
CA VAL A 194 6.62 -10.13 1.88
C VAL A 194 6.51 -10.26 3.41
N MET A 195 5.33 -10.63 3.92
CA MET A 195 5.13 -10.88 5.35
C MET A 195 6.02 -12.01 5.88
N ASN A 196 6.18 -13.09 5.11
CA ASN A 196 7.04 -14.20 5.47
C ASN A 196 8.52 -13.82 5.43
N TYR A 197 8.93 -13.05 4.42
CA TYR A 197 10.32 -12.63 4.23
C TYR A 197 10.78 -11.66 5.34
N MET A 198 9.98 -10.63 5.63
CA MET A 198 10.30 -9.65 6.68
C MET A 198 10.03 -10.19 8.09
N GLY A 199 9.10 -11.13 8.22
CA GLY A 199 8.49 -11.56 9.47
C GLY A 199 7.34 -10.63 9.86
N SER A 200 6.15 -11.18 10.08
CA SER A 200 4.91 -10.41 10.34
C SER A 200 4.97 -9.45 11.52
N LYS A 201 5.84 -9.71 12.52
CA LYS A 201 6.06 -8.82 13.67
C LYS A 201 6.92 -7.58 13.35
N ASN A 202 7.58 -7.58 12.20
CA ASN A 202 8.45 -6.52 11.74
C ASN A 202 7.77 -5.62 10.71
N ILE A 203 6.46 -5.80 10.48
CA ILE A 203 5.67 -4.93 9.61
C ILE A 203 4.53 -4.32 10.42
N VAL A 204 4.29 -3.04 10.25
CA VAL A 204 3.06 -2.37 10.71
C VAL A 204 2.48 -1.52 9.59
N TYR A 205 1.19 -1.22 9.70
CA TYR A 205 0.42 -0.67 8.59
C TYR A 205 -0.34 0.58 9.03
N ILE A 206 -0.28 1.63 8.21
CA ILE A 206 -1.04 2.86 8.37
C ILE A 206 -1.69 3.21 7.03
N ASN A 207 -3.00 3.41 7.04
CA ASN A 207 -3.75 3.93 5.92
C ASN A 207 -4.17 5.38 6.25
N VAL A 208 -3.79 6.33 5.39
CA VAL A 208 -4.33 7.69 5.41
C VAL A 208 -5.42 7.77 4.35
N ALA A 209 -6.66 7.97 4.76
CA ALA A 209 -7.83 8.07 3.91
C ALA A 209 -8.23 9.55 3.74
N ASN A 210 -7.40 10.31 3.03
CA ASN A 210 -7.71 11.68 2.59
C ASN A 210 -7.82 11.75 1.06
N LYS A 211 -8.20 12.90 0.49
CA LYS A 211 -8.26 13.15 -0.96
C LYS A 211 -8.78 11.93 -1.74
N LEU A 212 -9.94 11.41 -1.31
CA LEU A 212 -10.51 10.13 -1.73
C LEU A 212 -11.05 10.19 -3.17
N SER A 213 -10.14 10.16 -4.13
CA SER A 213 -10.41 9.95 -5.54
C SER A 213 -10.72 8.48 -5.85
N VAL A 214 -11.45 8.24 -6.94
CA VAL A 214 -11.64 6.90 -7.51
C VAL A 214 -10.37 6.35 -8.17
N ASP A 215 -9.37 7.19 -8.47
CA ASP A 215 -8.10 6.77 -9.05
C ASP A 215 -6.94 6.82 -8.05
N CYS A 216 -5.96 5.95 -8.29
CA CYS A 216 -4.81 5.80 -7.42
C CYS A 216 -3.72 6.84 -7.74
N ASP A 217 -2.80 7.06 -6.79
CA ASP A 217 -1.62 7.93 -6.98
C ASP A 217 -0.65 7.45 -8.07
N CYS A 218 -0.84 6.24 -8.61
CA CYS A 218 -0.11 5.79 -9.77
C CYS A 218 -0.63 6.36 -11.10
N ASP A 219 -1.76 7.06 -11.08
CA ASP A 219 -2.29 7.78 -12.23
C ASP A 219 -1.70 9.20 -12.30
N ALA A 220 -1.26 9.60 -13.48
CA ALA A 220 -0.76 10.93 -13.76
C ALA A 220 -1.88 11.98 -13.88
N ASN A 221 -3.13 11.56 -14.09
CA ASN A 221 -4.29 12.45 -14.22
C ASN A 221 -5.49 11.90 -13.44
N PRO A 222 -5.40 11.75 -12.11
CA PRO A 222 -6.47 11.16 -11.31
C PRO A 222 -7.73 12.05 -11.34
N HIS A 223 -8.91 11.42 -11.26
CA HIS A 223 -10.15 12.18 -11.01
C HIS A 223 -10.06 12.96 -9.69
N ASP A 224 -10.74 14.10 -9.62
CA ASP A 224 -10.82 14.86 -8.37
C ASP A 224 -11.55 14.05 -7.29
N PRO A 225 -11.20 14.19 -6.00
CA PRO A 225 -11.92 13.55 -4.91
C PRO A 225 -13.40 13.96 -4.87
N GLU A 226 -14.29 12.97 -4.91
CA GLU A 226 -15.73 13.19 -4.76
C GLU A 226 -16.20 13.02 -3.31
N MET A 227 -15.40 12.33 -2.48
CA MET A 227 -15.69 12.05 -1.08
C MET A 227 -14.74 12.84 -0.15
N ALA A 228 -15.27 13.34 0.96
CA ALA A 228 -14.50 13.98 2.01
C ALA A 228 -13.54 13.02 2.72
N ASP A 229 -12.46 13.59 3.26
CA ASP A 229 -11.47 12.87 4.06
C ASP A 229 -12.13 12.14 5.24
N ILE A 230 -11.70 10.89 5.49
CA ILE A 230 -12.19 10.08 6.60
C ILE A 230 -11.29 10.23 7.82
N GLY A 231 -9.98 10.03 7.66
CA GLY A 231 -9.04 10.01 8.77
C GLY A 231 -7.81 9.14 8.52
N ILE A 232 -7.15 8.76 9.61
CA ILE A 232 -6.00 7.86 9.62
C ILE A 232 -6.38 6.59 10.39
N PHE A 233 -5.98 5.44 9.85
CA PHE A 233 -6.16 4.13 10.46
C PHE A 233 -4.81 3.45 10.63
N SER A 234 -4.61 2.69 11.71
CA SER A 234 -3.40 1.87 11.88
C SER A 234 -3.71 0.50 12.48
N SER A 235 -2.91 -0.49 12.11
CA SER A 235 -2.97 -1.83 12.69
C SER A 235 -1.65 -2.60 12.45
N THR A 236 -1.46 -3.66 13.23
CA THR A 236 -0.47 -4.71 12.92
C THR A 236 -1.05 -5.82 12.04
N ASP A 237 -2.34 -5.72 11.69
CA ASP A 237 -3.06 -6.66 10.83
C ASP A 237 -3.52 -5.92 9.55
N PRO A 238 -2.94 -6.22 8.38
CA PRO A 238 -3.23 -5.49 7.15
C PRO A 238 -4.65 -5.77 6.62
N VAL A 239 -5.17 -6.97 6.88
CA VAL A 239 -6.53 -7.37 6.47
C VAL A 239 -7.55 -6.57 7.27
N ALA A 240 -7.38 -6.52 8.59
CA ALA A 240 -8.23 -5.74 9.48
C ALA A 240 -8.20 -4.24 9.12
N LEU A 241 -7.01 -3.71 8.81
CA LEU A 241 -6.81 -2.32 8.44
C LEU A 241 -7.56 -1.96 7.14
N ASP A 242 -7.34 -2.72 6.06
CA ASP A 242 -8.00 -2.44 4.79
C ASP A 242 -9.52 -2.66 4.89
N GLN A 243 -9.97 -3.71 5.60
CA GLN A 243 -11.39 -3.91 5.88
C GLN A 243 -12.01 -2.72 6.62
N ALA A 244 -11.33 -2.17 7.64
CA ALA A 244 -11.83 -1.03 8.39
C ALA A 244 -11.93 0.24 7.54
N CYS A 245 -11.00 0.46 6.60
CA CYS A 245 -11.08 1.57 5.67
C CYS A 245 -12.24 1.41 4.67
N VAL A 246 -12.44 0.20 4.12
CA VAL A 246 -13.59 -0.11 3.27
C VAL A 246 -14.89 0.13 4.03
N ASP A 247 -15.03 -0.43 5.23
CA ASP A 247 -16.22 -0.24 6.07
C ASP A 247 -16.46 1.24 6.37
N ALA A 248 -15.41 2.03 6.61
CA ALA A 248 -15.54 3.46 6.83
C ALA A 248 -16.09 4.22 5.60
N VAL A 249 -15.72 3.80 4.38
CA VAL A 249 -16.31 4.35 3.14
C VAL A 249 -17.80 4.03 3.08
N TYR A 250 -18.20 2.76 3.24
CA TYR A 250 -19.62 2.36 3.17
C TYR A 250 -20.47 3.07 4.23
N HIS A 251 -19.96 3.21 5.45
CA HIS A 251 -20.65 3.86 6.56
C HIS A 251 -20.55 5.39 6.57
N SER A 252 -19.78 6.00 5.67
CA SER A 252 -19.67 7.46 5.59
C SER A 252 -21.04 8.11 5.36
N PRO A 253 -21.36 9.24 6.02
CA PRO A 253 -22.57 9.99 5.72
C PRO A 253 -22.46 10.84 4.44
N ASP A 254 -21.26 10.96 3.86
CA ASP A 254 -21.02 11.72 2.63
C ASP A 254 -21.64 11.01 1.41
N GLU A 255 -22.45 11.72 0.63
CA GLU A 255 -23.06 11.19 -0.60
C GLU A 255 -22.02 10.91 -1.69
N GLY A 256 -20.89 11.63 -1.69
CA GLY A 256 -19.78 11.44 -2.61
C GLY A 256 -19.10 10.07 -2.51
N LYS A 257 -19.38 9.30 -1.44
CA LYS A 257 -18.92 7.91 -1.30
C LYS A 257 -19.40 6.99 -2.43
N ALA A 258 -20.49 7.34 -3.11
CA ALA A 258 -21.11 6.51 -4.14
C ALA A 258 -20.13 6.16 -5.27
N ALA A 259 -19.33 7.13 -5.74
CA ALA A 259 -18.33 6.91 -6.78
C ALA A 259 -17.22 5.95 -6.34
N LEU A 260 -16.75 6.08 -5.09
CA LEU A 260 -15.72 5.19 -4.54
C LEU A 260 -16.27 3.77 -4.28
N ILE A 261 -17.51 3.65 -3.82
CA ILE A 261 -18.20 2.36 -3.69
C ILE A 261 -18.33 1.69 -5.06
N GLU A 262 -18.81 2.40 -6.08
CA GLU A 262 -18.92 1.87 -7.44
C GLU A 262 -17.55 1.38 -7.94
N ARG A 263 -16.49 2.15 -7.75
CA ARG A 263 -15.12 1.74 -8.14
C ARG A 263 -14.67 0.47 -7.42
N MET A 264 -14.93 0.35 -6.12
CA MET A 264 -14.57 -0.84 -5.35
C MET A 264 -15.39 -2.07 -5.78
N GLU A 265 -16.70 -1.92 -5.99
CA GLU A 265 -17.60 -3.02 -6.35
C GLU A 265 -17.40 -3.49 -7.80
N SER A 266 -17.29 -2.56 -8.76
CA SER A 266 -17.11 -2.88 -10.19
C SER A 266 -15.81 -3.63 -10.48
N LEU A 267 -14.81 -3.49 -9.61
CA LEU A 267 -13.52 -4.16 -9.70
C LEU A 267 -13.33 -5.20 -8.60
N ASN A 268 -14.39 -5.65 -7.93
CA ASN A 268 -14.33 -6.68 -6.90
C ASN A 268 -13.21 -6.46 -5.86
N GLY A 269 -12.90 -5.21 -5.49
CA GLY A 269 -11.67 -4.87 -4.76
C GLY A 269 -11.55 -5.56 -3.40
N ILE A 270 -12.68 -5.92 -2.79
CA ILE A 270 -12.73 -6.65 -1.51
C ILE A 270 -12.10 -8.06 -1.60
N HIS A 271 -12.05 -8.66 -2.79
CA HIS A 271 -11.56 -10.02 -3.00
C HIS A 271 -10.09 -10.21 -2.60
N THR A 272 -9.27 -9.16 -2.70
CA THR A 272 -7.87 -9.19 -2.20
C THR A 272 -7.85 -9.37 -0.68
N VAL A 273 -8.73 -8.68 0.05
CA VAL A 273 -8.84 -8.76 1.52
C VAL A 273 -9.36 -10.14 1.93
N GLU A 274 -10.34 -10.67 1.20
CA GLU A 274 -10.90 -12.00 1.42
C GLU A 274 -9.84 -13.08 1.20
N THR A 275 -9.12 -13.03 0.09
CA THR A 275 -8.05 -13.98 -0.21
C THR A 275 -6.90 -13.88 0.79
N ALA A 276 -6.50 -12.67 1.19
CA ALA A 276 -5.48 -12.48 2.23
C ALA A 276 -5.91 -13.09 3.58
N THR A 277 -7.22 -13.06 3.89
CA THR A 277 -7.78 -13.74 5.07
C THR A 277 -7.66 -15.26 4.94
N GLU A 278 -8.00 -15.82 3.78
CA GLU A 278 -7.89 -17.26 3.50
C GLU A 278 -6.45 -17.77 3.60
N LEU A 279 -5.49 -16.93 3.18
CA LEU A 279 -4.05 -17.20 3.29
C LEU A 279 -3.49 -16.96 4.71
N GLY A 280 -4.32 -16.53 5.66
CA GLY A 280 -3.95 -16.36 7.06
C GLY A 280 -3.12 -15.11 7.35
N LEU A 281 -3.20 -14.08 6.51
CA LEU A 281 -2.44 -12.83 6.66
C LEU A 281 -3.03 -11.89 7.73
N GLY A 282 -4.26 -12.15 8.17
CA GLY A 282 -4.97 -11.33 9.12
C GLY A 282 -6.45 -11.73 9.22
N PHE A 283 -7.25 -10.86 9.84
CA PHE A 283 -8.67 -11.10 10.06
C PHE A 283 -9.52 -9.93 9.60
N ARG A 284 -10.61 -10.20 8.87
CA ARG A 284 -11.61 -9.18 8.52
C ARG A 284 -12.36 -8.65 9.74
N GLU A 285 -12.51 -9.47 10.79
CA GLU A 285 -13.13 -9.01 12.02
C GLU A 285 -12.15 -8.19 12.86
N TYR A 286 -12.51 -6.95 13.15
CA TYR A 286 -11.70 -6.04 13.95
C TYR A 286 -12.50 -5.37 15.06
N LYS A 287 -11.75 -4.76 16.00
CA LYS A 287 -12.25 -3.81 16.97
C LYS A 287 -11.66 -2.44 16.64
N LEU A 288 -12.53 -1.49 16.30
CA LEU A 288 -12.13 -0.10 16.10
C LEU A 288 -11.83 0.56 17.47
N VAL A 289 -10.68 1.21 17.58
CA VAL A 289 -10.20 1.90 18.77
C VAL A 289 -9.93 3.36 18.41
N SER A 290 -10.84 4.25 18.78
CA SER A 290 -10.65 5.69 18.64
C SER A 290 -9.50 6.16 19.53
N ILE A 291 -8.61 6.98 19.00
CA ILE A 291 -7.53 7.65 19.76
C ILE A 291 -7.76 9.16 19.91
N GLU A 292 -8.97 9.62 19.59
CA GLU A 292 -9.43 10.99 19.85
C GLU A 292 -9.34 11.33 21.35
N GLU A 293 -9.02 12.59 21.66
CA GLU A 293 -9.01 13.13 23.03
C GLU A 293 -10.40 13.52 23.54
#